data_AF-A0A6N9PAE9-F1
#
_entry.id   AF-A0A6N9PAE9-F1
#
_cell.length_a   1.000
_cell.length_b   1.000
_cell.length_c   1.000
_cell.angle_alpha   90.00
_cell.angle_beta   90.00
_cell.angle_gamma   90.00
#
_symmetry.space_group_name_H-M   'P 1'
#
loop_
_entity.id
_entity.type
_entity.pdbx_description
1 polymer ?
#
loop_
_entity_poly.entity_id
_entity_poly.type
_entity_poly.pdbx_seq_one_letter_code
_entity_poly.pdbx_strand_id
1 'polypeptide(L)'
;MSKTICFDRTAEAKRILKSGISATSAHARSELRTAAWYLINKTTYTAKQIEGRLRSISSDYFKGMPEEYINASIQEIMLSVQCGGTPDGTGDSPPSITIYKEELEAIAALGHDDTERLAFVYLCVAKMKPYKHIYECNSELYRLAWKYSYDSTDKKVLGRLEKRRVGGHGPTNRVNRLCQAGIVQYSVRINTSHKARKPTSSAMFTVPIVRSDGEVAFIIGKPDEDSLVLYYDRFKEYGGLITCAHCGKPVLRTGRRQKYCSACAEAINNHAEKADLCAKITA
;
A
#
# COMPACT_ATOMS: atom_id res chain seq x y z
N MET A 1 2.63 -9.52 15.37
CA MET A 1 1.51 -8.87 14.66
C MET A 1 1.99 -8.51 13.26
N SER A 2 1.42 -9.14 12.23
CA SER A 2 1.71 -8.84 10.83
C SER A 2 1.06 -7.49 10.50
N LYS A 3 1.87 -6.48 10.16
CA LYS A 3 1.42 -5.13 9.83
C LYS A 3 1.36 -5.00 8.31
N THR A 4 0.17 -5.16 7.74
CA THR A 4 -0.12 -4.87 6.32
C THR A 4 0.42 -3.49 5.96
N ILE A 5 1.05 -3.36 4.79
CA ILE A 5 1.56 -2.06 4.33
C ILE A 5 0.35 -1.21 3.96
N CYS A 6 0.15 -0.13 4.72
CA CYS A 6 -0.91 0.83 4.46
C CYS A 6 -0.28 2.08 3.86
N PHE A 7 -0.22 2.16 2.53
CA PHE A 7 0.34 3.31 1.80
C PHE A 7 -0.55 4.54 1.88
N ASP A 8 -1.86 4.33 1.88
CA ASP A 8 -2.87 5.35 2.11
C ASP A 8 -3.97 4.75 2.99
N ARG A 9 -3.98 5.16 4.27
CA ARG A 9 -4.94 4.69 5.27
C ARG A 9 -6.39 5.03 4.92
N THR A 10 -6.60 6.12 4.18
CA THR A 10 -7.92 6.53 3.70
C THR A 10 -8.37 5.63 2.56
N ALA A 11 -7.51 5.41 1.56
CA ALA A 11 -7.84 4.52 0.44
C ALA A 11 -8.05 3.08 0.88
N GLU A 12 -7.24 2.59 1.82
CA GLU A 12 -7.36 1.26 2.40
C GLU A 12 -8.66 1.11 3.20
N ALA A 13 -8.99 2.09 4.05
CA ALA A 13 -10.27 2.09 4.75
C ALA A 13 -11.47 2.09 3.80
N LYS A 14 -11.43 2.92 2.74
CA LYS A 14 -12.49 2.92 1.70
C LYS A 14 -12.60 1.56 0.99
N ARG A 15 -11.48 0.88 0.75
CA ARG A 15 -11.44 -0.46 0.14
C ARG A 15 -12.11 -1.48 1.05
N ILE A 16 -11.71 -1.53 2.33
CA ILE A 16 -12.28 -2.42 3.35
C ILE A 16 -13.79 -2.18 3.51
N LEU A 17 -14.20 -0.91 3.58
CA LEU A 17 -15.62 -0.53 3.69
C LEU A 17 -16.46 -0.96 2.47
N LYS A 18 -15.82 -1.12 1.30
CA LYS A 18 -16.48 -1.57 0.07
C LYS A 18 -16.45 -3.09 -0.09
N SER A 19 -15.34 -3.75 0.24
CA SER A 19 -15.16 -5.19 0.03
C SER A 19 -15.68 -6.05 1.16
N GLY A 20 -15.84 -5.50 2.37
CA GLY A 20 -16.05 -6.28 3.58
C GLY A 20 -14.78 -7.02 4.01
N ILE A 21 -14.89 -7.71 5.14
CA ILE A 21 -13.84 -8.50 5.78
C ILE A 21 -14.20 -9.98 5.67
N SER A 22 -13.31 -10.75 5.06
CA SER A 22 -13.51 -12.18 4.82
C SER A 22 -13.56 -12.99 6.11
N ALA A 23 -14.37 -14.06 6.11
CA ALA A 23 -14.47 -15.06 7.17
C ALA A 23 -13.12 -15.64 7.62
N THR A 24 -12.16 -15.73 6.70
CA THR A 24 -10.83 -16.31 6.94
C THR A 24 -9.71 -15.28 7.10
N SER A 25 -10.05 -13.99 7.22
CA SER A 25 -9.04 -12.94 7.32
C SER A 25 -8.20 -13.09 8.60
N ALA A 26 -6.90 -13.36 8.43
CA ALA A 26 -5.93 -13.34 9.51
C ALA A 26 -5.67 -11.92 10.07
N HIS A 27 -6.19 -10.88 9.39
CA HIS A 27 -5.97 -9.47 9.69
C HIS A 27 -7.25 -8.72 10.04
N ALA A 28 -8.38 -9.41 10.24
CA ALA A 28 -9.69 -8.82 10.47
C ALA A 28 -9.71 -7.73 11.57
N ARG A 29 -9.01 -7.94 12.68
CA ARG A 29 -8.88 -6.93 13.75
C ARG A 29 -8.17 -5.65 13.30
N SER A 30 -7.12 -5.78 12.48
CA SER A 30 -6.40 -4.62 11.93
C SER A 30 -7.24 -3.91 10.88
N GLU A 31 -7.94 -4.66 10.02
CA GLU A 31 -8.85 -4.12 9.00
C GLU A 31 -10.01 -3.36 9.65
N LEU A 32 -10.63 -3.94 10.68
CA LEU A 32 -11.67 -3.28 11.50
C LEU A 32 -11.17 -2.00 12.14
N ARG A 33 -9.95 -1.97 12.69
CA ARG A 33 -9.35 -0.74 13.25
C ARG A 33 -9.13 0.33 12.19
N THR A 34 -8.68 -0.05 10.99
CA THR A 34 -8.49 0.89 9.88
C THR A 34 -9.82 1.48 9.42
N ALA A 35 -10.86 0.65 9.27
CA ALA A 35 -12.21 1.10 8.96
C ALA A 35 -12.79 2.01 10.07
N ALA A 36 -12.64 1.61 11.34
CA ALA A 36 -13.12 2.38 12.49
C ALA A 36 -12.44 3.76 12.57
N TRP A 37 -11.12 3.82 12.37
CA TRP A 37 -10.38 5.08 12.31
C TRP A 37 -10.91 6.02 11.23
N TYR A 38 -11.18 5.52 10.02
CA TYR A 38 -11.71 6.35 8.94
C TYR A 38 -13.12 6.86 9.26
N LEU A 39 -14.00 5.98 9.76
CA LEU A 39 -15.35 6.37 10.15
C LEU A 39 -15.34 7.41 11.28
N ILE A 40 -14.46 7.27 12.27
CA ILE A 40 -14.37 8.20 13.41
C ILE A 40 -13.76 9.54 13.01
N ASN A 41 -12.68 9.54 12.21
CA ASN A 41 -11.87 10.75 11.97
C ASN A 41 -12.13 11.46 10.64
N LYS A 42 -12.77 10.78 9.67
CA LYS A 42 -12.96 11.29 8.30
C LYS A 42 -14.42 11.34 7.86
N THR A 43 -15.37 11.02 8.75
CA THR A 43 -16.80 11.12 8.47
C THR A 43 -17.54 11.81 9.62
N THR A 44 -18.79 12.19 9.39
CA THR A 44 -19.67 12.82 10.38
C THR A 44 -20.61 11.83 11.07
N TYR A 45 -20.32 10.52 10.99
CA TYR A 45 -21.19 9.49 11.54
C TYR A 45 -21.21 9.49 13.07
N THR A 46 -22.38 9.20 13.64
CA THR A 46 -22.55 8.99 15.09
C THR A 46 -21.97 7.65 15.51
N ALA A 47 -21.62 7.49 16.80
CA ALA A 47 -21.07 6.24 17.33
C ALA A 47 -21.92 5.01 16.96
N LYS A 48 -23.25 5.13 17.05
CA LYS A 48 -24.20 4.05 16.68
C LYS A 48 -24.17 3.71 15.19
N GLN A 49 -24.00 4.72 14.32
CA GLN A 49 -23.86 4.50 12.88
C GLN A 49 -22.51 3.84 12.53
N ILE A 50 -21.44 4.23 13.22
CA ILE A 50 -20.11 3.63 13.06
C ILE A 50 -20.16 2.16 13.46
N GLU A 51 -20.75 1.84 14.62
CA GLU A 51 -20.91 0.47 15.10
C GLU A 51 -21.69 -0.40 14.10
N GLY A 52 -22.84 0.10 13.61
CA GLY A 52 -23.64 -0.61 12.62
C GLY A 52 -22.87 -0.90 11.32
N ARG A 53 -22.06 0.06 10.85
CA ARG A 53 -21.20 -0.14 9.68
C ARG A 53 -20.08 -1.15 9.94
N LEU A 54 -19.43 -1.09 11.10
CA LEU A 54 -18.39 -2.06 11.47
C LEU A 54 -18.95 -3.48 11.56
N ARG A 55 -20.16 -3.67 12.10
CA ARG A 55 -20.86 -4.96 12.08
C ARG A 55 -21.12 -5.43 10.66
N SER A 56 -21.65 -4.55 9.81
CA SER A 56 -22.01 -4.91 8.44
C SER A 56 -20.80 -5.35 7.62
N ILE A 57 -19.63 -4.70 7.76
CA ILE A 57 -18.44 -5.08 7.00
C ILE A 57 -17.73 -6.31 7.55
N SER A 58 -18.03 -6.73 8.79
CA SER A 58 -17.37 -7.87 9.44
C SER A 58 -18.33 -9.02 9.76
N SER A 59 -19.53 -9.00 9.21
CA SER A 59 -20.57 -10.02 9.42
C SER A 59 -20.07 -11.43 9.08
N ASP A 60 -19.36 -11.58 7.96
CA ASP A 60 -18.80 -12.86 7.53
C ASP A 60 -17.68 -13.34 8.45
N TYR A 61 -16.86 -12.41 8.96
CA TYR A 61 -15.80 -12.70 9.93
C TYR A 61 -16.35 -13.15 11.29
N PHE A 62 -17.43 -12.52 11.76
CA PHE A 62 -18.06 -12.86 13.03
C PHE A 62 -19.11 -13.97 12.93
N LYS A 63 -19.29 -14.59 11.76
CA LYS A 63 -20.33 -15.59 11.54
C LYS A 63 -20.18 -16.76 12.53
N GLY A 64 -21.23 -17.01 13.31
CA GLY A 64 -21.26 -18.07 14.32
C GLY A 64 -20.63 -17.70 15.67
N MET A 65 -20.19 -16.46 15.86
CA MET A 65 -19.73 -15.96 17.16
C MET A 65 -20.90 -15.42 17.99
N PRO A 66 -20.83 -15.49 19.34
CA PRO A 66 -21.86 -14.93 20.22
C PRO A 66 -21.97 -13.40 20.07
N GLU A 67 -23.20 -12.86 20.09
CA GLU A 67 -23.45 -11.42 19.93
C GLU A 67 -22.69 -10.57 20.96
N GLU A 68 -22.61 -11.05 22.21
CA GLU A 68 -21.85 -10.38 23.29
C GLU A 68 -20.37 -10.21 22.93
N TYR A 69 -19.76 -11.22 22.30
CA TYR A 69 -18.36 -11.18 21.88
C TYR A 69 -18.17 -10.18 20.72
N ILE A 70 -19.12 -10.13 19.79
CA ILE A 70 -19.10 -9.17 18.67
C ILE A 70 -19.19 -7.75 19.21
N ASN A 71 -20.13 -7.50 20.13
CA ASN A 71 -20.33 -6.20 20.79
C ASN A 71 -19.06 -5.74 21.49
N ALA A 72 -18.49 -6.60 22.34
CA ALA A 72 -17.26 -6.30 23.08
C ALA A 72 -16.09 -6.01 22.12
N SER A 73 -15.94 -6.80 21.06
CA SER A 73 -14.85 -6.64 20.08
C SER A 73 -14.94 -5.32 19.32
N ILE A 74 -16.14 -4.91 18.90
CA ILE A 74 -16.32 -3.65 18.17
C ILE A 74 -16.14 -2.45 19.10
N GLN A 75 -16.66 -2.51 20.33
CA GLN A 75 -16.47 -1.44 21.31
C GLN A 75 -15.01 -1.27 21.71
N GLU A 76 -14.28 -2.36 21.96
CA GLU A 76 -12.84 -2.33 22.23
C GLU A 76 -12.08 -1.63 21.10
N ILE A 77 -12.43 -1.94 19.84
CA ILE A 77 -11.82 -1.32 18.66
C ILE A 77 -12.13 0.18 18.59
N MET A 78 -13.39 0.58 18.76
CA MET A 78 -13.78 1.99 18.73
C MET A 78 -13.11 2.80 19.83
N LEU A 79 -13.08 2.29 21.06
CA LEU A 79 -12.39 2.90 22.20
C LEU A 79 -10.89 3.03 21.94
N SER A 80 -10.26 1.97 21.41
CA SER A 80 -8.82 2.00 21.09
C SER A 80 -8.46 3.10 20.09
N VAL A 81 -9.37 3.42 19.16
CA VAL A 81 -9.18 4.48 18.17
C VAL A 81 -9.48 5.87 18.74
N GLN A 82 -10.49 6.00 19.60
CA GLN A 82 -10.90 7.27 20.22
C GLN A 82 -9.90 7.78 21.27
N CYS A 83 -9.31 6.89 22.07
CA CYS A 83 -8.34 7.24 23.11
C CYS A 83 -6.94 7.60 22.57
N GLY A 84 -6.84 8.04 21.31
CA GLY A 84 -5.57 8.42 20.69
C GLY A 84 -4.65 7.24 20.37
N GLY A 85 -5.15 6.01 20.43
CA GLY A 85 -4.45 4.83 19.93
C GLY A 85 -4.40 4.84 18.41
N THR A 86 -3.61 5.73 17.82
CA THR A 86 -3.01 5.41 16.53
C THR A 86 -2.33 4.05 16.70
N PRO A 87 -2.59 3.05 15.83
CA PRO A 87 -1.99 1.73 15.97
C PRO A 87 -0.46 1.76 16.02
N ASP A 88 0.15 2.86 15.61
CA ASP A 88 1.56 3.18 15.74
C ASP A 88 1.69 4.70 15.71
N GLY A 89 2.51 5.28 16.60
CA GLY A 89 2.81 6.71 16.70
C GLY A 89 3.61 7.25 15.50
N THR A 90 3.18 6.95 14.28
CA THR A 90 3.70 7.50 13.04
C THR A 90 2.61 8.37 12.44
N GLY A 91 2.94 9.63 12.15
CA GLY A 91 2.05 10.56 11.48
C GLY A 91 1.40 9.94 10.24
N ASP A 92 0.23 10.47 9.86
CA ASP A 92 -0.68 10.01 8.80
C ASP A 92 -0.07 9.87 7.38
N SER A 93 1.24 10.02 7.22
CA SER A 93 1.96 9.81 5.97
C SER A 93 3.20 8.95 6.22
N PRO A 94 3.45 7.93 5.36
CA PRO A 94 4.70 7.19 5.43
C PRO A 94 5.90 8.15 5.37
N PRO A 95 6.98 7.87 6.12
CA PRO A 95 8.17 8.72 6.10
C PRO A 95 8.71 8.83 4.68
N SER A 96 9.29 9.98 4.35
CA SER A 96 9.99 10.14 3.08
C SER A 96 11.11 9.13 2.97
N ILE A 97 11.24 8.49 1.81
CA ILE A 97 12.30 7.51 1.56
C ILE A 97 13.34 8.10 0.60
N THR A 98 14.61 8.00 0.99
CA THR A 98 15.75 8.37 0.17
C THR A 98 16.25 7.15 -0.58
N ILE A 99 16.29 7.24 -1.90
CA ILE A 99 16.82 6.19 -2.78
C ILE A 99 18.22 6.59 -3.22
N TYR A 100 19.18 5.70 -3.03
CA TYR A 100 20.58 5.91 -3.41
C TYR A 100 20.89 5.29 -4.77
N LYS A 101 21.86 5.84 -5.50
CA LYS A 101 22.21 5.39 -6.85
C LYS A 101 22.68 3.95 -6.87
N GLU A 102 23.48 3.55 -5.90
CA GLU A 102 24.05 2.20 -5.82
C GLU A 102 22.97 1.15 -5.58
N GLU A 103 21.87 1.52 -4.91
CA GLU A 103 20.69 0.65 -4.76
C GLU A 103 20.00 0.42 -6.11
N LEU A 104 19.89 1.48 -6.92
CA LEU A 104 19.31 1.40 -8.26
C LEU A 104 20.20 0.67 -9.25
N GLU A 105 21.52 0.82 -9.14
CA GLU A 105 22.49 0.07 -9.95
C GLU A 105 22.43 -1.42 -9.64
N ALA A 106 22.38 -1.79 -8.35
CA ALA A 106 22.20 -3.18 -7.93
C ALA A 106 20.89 -3.78 -8.46
N ILE A 107 19.82 -2.98 -8.49
CA ILE A 107 18.54 -3.39 -9.09
C ILE A 107 18.67 -3.53 -10.61
N ALA A 108 19.23 -2.53 -11.30
CA ALA A 108 19.35 -2.51 -12.76
C ALA A 108 20.25 -3.64 -13.30
N ALA A 109 21.20 -4.13 -12.50
CA ALA A 109 22.03 -5.29 -12.83
C ALA A 109 21.24 -6.60 -13.03
N LEU A 110 19.97 -6.67 -12.59
CA LEU A 110 19.10 -7.81 -12.85
C LEU A 110 18.74 -8.00 -14.32
N GLY A 111 18.80 -6.94 -15.13
CA GLY A 111 18.56 -6.98 -16.58
C GLY A 111 17.16 -7.48 -16.99
N HIS A 112 16.16 -7.30 -16.12
CA HIS A 112 14.81 -7.77 -16.39
C HIS A 112 13.77 -6.88 -15.70
N ASP A 113 13.13 -6.00 -16.47
CA ASP A 113 12.27 -4.92 -15.97
C ASP A 113 11.23 -5.35 -14.92
N ASP A 114 10.50 -6.45 -15.13
CA ASP A 114 9.51 -6.93 -14.14
C ASP A 114 10.16 -7.34 -12.80
N THR A 115 11.38 -7.86 -12.85
CA THR A 115 12.15 -8.31 -11.69
C THR A 115 12.77 -7.10 -10.99
N GLU A 116 13.26 -6.14 -11.78
CA GLU A 116 13.77 -4.85 -11.31
C GLU A 116 12.68 -4.04 -10.59
N ARG A 117 11.48 -3.91 -11.19
CA ARG A 117 10.32 -3.26 -10.55
C ARG A 117 9.94 -3.93 -9.24
N LEU A 118 10.01 -5.26 -9.18
CA LEU A 118 9.74 -6.00 -7.95
C LEU A 118 10.81 -5.71 -6.89
N ALA A 119 12.09 -5.75 -7.26
CA ALA A 119 13.21 -5.38 -6.38
C ALA A 119 13.06 -3.95 -5.82
N PHE A 120 12.68 -3.00 -6.68
CA PHE A 120 12.48 -1.61 -6.29
C PHE A 120 11.34 -1.45 -5.28
N VAL A 121 10.23 -2.18 -5.46
CA VAL A 121 9.12 -2.17 -4.48
C VAL A 121 9.58 -2.76 -3.15
N TYR A 122 10.35 -3.86 -3.17
CA TYR A 122 10.96 -4.42 -1.96
C TYR A 122 11.83 -3.39 -1.22
N LEU A 123 12.69 -2.68 -1.95
CA LEU A 123 13.56 -1.62 -1.41
C LEU A 123 12.74 -0.50 -0.75
N CYS A 124 11.73 0.03 -1.44
CA CYS A 124 10.89 1.11 -0.92
C CYS A 124 10.18 0.69 0.38
N VAL A 125 9.61 -0.51 0.38
CA VAL A 125 8.90 -1.07 1.53
C VAL A 125 9.86 -1.30 2.71
N ALA A 126 11.10 -1.71 2.45
CA ALA A 126 12.12 -1.84 3.49
C ALA A 126 12.51 -0.47 4.10
N LYS A 127 12.63 0.59 3.29
CA LYS A 127 12.94 1.94 3.80
C LYS A 127 11.79 2.63 4.52
N MET A 128 10.55 2.31 4.18
CA MET A 128 9.37 2.89 4.83
C MET A 128 9.18 2.44 6.29
N LYS A 129 9.80 1.34 6.73
CA LYS A 129 9.68 0.86 8.11
C LYS A 129 11.07 0.59 8.71
N PRO A 130 11.45 1.25 9.82
CA PRO A 130 12.70 0.96 10.50
C PRO A 130 12.74 -0.52 10.95
N TYR A 131 13.86 -1.17 10.66
CA TYR A 131 14.18 -2.58 10.90
C TYR A 131 13.64 -3.13 12.24
N LYS A 132 12.53 -3.88 12.18
CA LYS A 132 12.20 -4.91 13.19
C LYS A 132 11.06 -5.86 12.79
N HIS A 133 10.30 -5.55 11.75
CA HIS A 133 9.07 -6.28 11.44
C HIS A 133 9.02 -6.67 9.98
N ILE A 134 9.88 -7.64 9.68
CA ILE A 134 9.56 -8.83 8.93
C ILE A 134 8.18 -8.84 8.22
N TYR A 135 8.21 -8.69 6.89
CA TYR A 135 7.01 -8.69 6.06
C TYR A 135 6.65 -10.10 5.62
N GLU A 136 5.37 -10.44 5.75
CA GLU A 136 4.83 -11.60 5.08
C GLU A 136 4.86 -11.35 3.57
N CYS A 137 5.51 -12.23 2.82
CA CYS A 137 5.52 -12.15 1.35
C CYS A 137 4.08 -12.32 0.85
N ASN A 138 3.39 -11.21 0.61
CA ASN A 138 1.99 -11.20 0.21
C ASN A 138 1.83 -10.80 -1.27
N SER A 139 0.65 -11.08 -1.81
CA SER A 139 0.25 -10.70 -3.17
C SER A 139 0.35 -9.19 -3.46
N GLU A 140 0.38 -8.36 -2.42
CA GLU A 140 0.36 -6.90 -2.55
C GLU A 140 1.66 -6.34 -3.15
N LEU A 141 2.83 -6.91 -2.79
CA LEU A 141 4.10 -6.46 -3.36
C LEU A 141 4.14 -6.67 -4.89
N TYR A 142 3.64 -7.82 -5.34
CA TYR A 142 3.50 -8.11 -6.76
C TYR A 142 2.48 -7.18 -7.44
N ARG A 143 1.38 -6.88 -6.75
CA ARG A 143 0.35 -5.96 -7.25
C ARG A 143 0.90 -4.55 -7.45
N LEU A 144 1.77 -4.09 -6.56
CA LEU A 144 2.43 -2.79 -6.65
C LEU A 144 3.46 -2.77 -7.78
N ALA A 145 4.34 -3.78 -7.83
CA ALA A 145 5.40 -3.88 -8.84
C ALA A 145 4.84 -3.97 -10.26
N TRP A 146 3.68 -4.61 -10.41
CA TRP A 146 3.08 -4.90 -11.71
C TRP A 146 1.74 -4.20 -11.93
N LYS A 147 1.54 -3.07 -11.24
CA LYS A 147 0.36 -2.24 -11.38
C LYS A 147 0.20 -1.64 -12.77
N TYR A 148 1.29 -1.50 -13.51
CA TYR A 148 1.30 -0.90 -14.83
C TYR A 148 1.90 -1.85 -15.87
N SER A 149 1.26 -1.93 -17.04
CA SER A 149 1.84 -2.56 -18.22
C SER A 149 2.85 -1.63 -18.87
N TYR A 150 3.85 -2.22 -19.50
CA TYR A 150 4.90 -1.50 -20.18
C TYR A 150 5.36 -2.28 -21.40
N ASP A 151 5.93 -1.54 -22.35
CA ASP A 151 6.68 -2.07 -23.47
C ASP A 151 8.16 -1.80 -23.21
N SER A 152 8.96 -2.87 -23.08
CA SER A 152 10.41 -2.78 -22.87
C SER A 152 11.14 -2.31 -24.13
N THR A 153 10.57 -2.58 -25.32
CA THR A 153 11.15 -2.21 -26.62
C THR A 153 11.00 -0.70 -26.84
N ASP A 154 9.77 -0.22 -26.67
CA ASP A 154 9.44 1.20 -26.85
C ASP A 154 9.74 2.03 -25.58
N LYS A 155 10.25 1.39 -24.52
CA LYS A 155 10.45 1.97 -23.18
C LYS A 155 9.27 2.85 -22.77
N LYS A 156 8.07 2.28 -22.74
CA LYS A 156 6.84 3.06 -22.53
C LYS A 156 5.90 2.37 -21.57
N VAL A 157 5.40 3.12 -20.58
CA VAL A 157 4.32 2.65 -19.72
C VAL A 157 3.00 2.83 -20.46
N LEU A 158 2.28 1.72 -20.67
CA LEU A 158 1.12 1.67 -21.56
C LEU A 158 -0.19 1.93 -20.83
N GLY A 159 -0.35 1.40 -19.62
CA GLY A 159 -1.64 1.39 -18.96
C GLY A 159 -1.60 0.82 -17.55
N ARG A 160 -2.67 1.04 -16.79
CA ARG A 160 -2.88 0.39 -15.49
C ARG A 160 -3.42 -1.02 -15.72
N LEU A 161 -2.84 -1.99 -15.05
CA LEU A 161 -3.32 -3.37 -15.01
C LEU A 161 -4.14 -3.57 -13.73
N GLU A 162 -5.45 -3.78 -13.88
CA GLU A 162 -6.33 -4.03 -12.73
C GLU A 162 -6.21 -5.46 -12.19
N LYS A 163 -5.87 -6.43 -13.07
CA LYS A 163 -5.80 -7.85 -12.73
C LYS A 163 -4.62 -8.52 -13.44
N ARG A 164 -3.45 -8.54 -12.79
CA ARG A 164 -2.33 -9.40 -13.21
C ARG A 164 -2.29 -10.62 -12.30
N ARG A 165 -2.03 -11.81 -12.87
CA ARG A 165 -1.84 -13.03 -12.07
C ARG A 165 -0.57 -12.89 -11.24
N VAL A 166 -0.73 -12.83 -9.91
CA VAL A 166 0.36 -12.68 -8.93
C VAL A 166 0.89 -14.02 -8.39
N GLY A 167 0.42 -15.16 -8.91
CA GLY A 167 0.86 -16.50 -8.52
C GLY A 167 1.20 -17.41 -9.71
N GLY A 168 1.97 -18.46 -9.46
CA GLY A 168 2.45 -19.42 -10.47
C GLY A 168 3.97 -19.33 -10.70
N HIS A 169 4.49 -20.10 -11.66
CA HIS A 169 5.94 -20.20 -11.90
C HIS A 169 6.61 -18.86 -12.23
N GLY A 170 5.93 -17.96 -12.96
CA GLY A 170 6.49 -16.67 -13.33
C GLY A 170 6.88 -15.81 -12.11
N PRO A 171 5.94 -15.49 -11.20
CA PRO A 171 6.25 -14.78 -9.96
C PRO A 171 7.32 -15.47 -9.11
N THR A 172 7.23 -16.80 -8.93
CA THR A 172 8.21 -17.58 -8.15
C THR A 172 9.62 -17.47 -8.73
N ASN A 173 9.77 -17.59 -10.06
CA ASN A 173 11.08 -17.51 -10.72
C ASN A 173 11.71 -16.12 -10.55
N ARG A 174 10.90 -15.05 -10.57
CA ARG A 174 11.40 -13.69 -10.33
C ARG A 174 11.91 -13.54 -8.89
N VAL A 175 11.17 -14.05 -7.91
CA VAL A 175 11.63 -14.06 -6.52
C VAL A 175 12.93 -14.83 -6.37
N ASN A 176 13.05 -16.02 -6.98
CA ASN A 176 14.28 -16.80 -6.94
C ASN A 176 15.47 -16.03 -7.53
N ARG A 177 15.27 -15.26 -8.61
CA ARG A 177 16.32 -14.37 -9.16
C ARG A 177 16.72 -13.28 -8.17
N LEU A 178 15.77 -12.67 -7.46
CA LEU A 178 16.08 -11.68 -6.42
C LEU A 178 16.90 -12.27 -5.28
N CYS A 179 16.60 -13.52 -4.88
CA CYS A 179 17.38 -14.25 -3.89
C CYS A 179 18.79 -14.55 -4.36
N GLN A 180 18.93 -15.05 -5.59
CA GLN A 180 20.22 -15.36 -6.20
C GLN A 180 21.10 -14.11 -6.37
N ALA A 181 20.50 -12.97 -6.67
CA ALA A 181 21.18 -11.68 -6.78
C ALA A 181 21.50 -11.03 -5.41
N GLY A 182 21.11 -11.64 -4.28
CA GLY A 182 21.34 -11.07 -2.95
C GLY A 182 20.52 -9.82 -2.63
N ILE A 183 19.53 -9.50 -3.45
CA ILE A 183 18.67 -8.32 -3.28
C ILE A 183 17.62 -8.55 -2.19
N VAL A 184 17.09 -9.77 -2.12
CA VAL A 184 16.09 -10.17 -1.12
C VAL A 184 16.55 -11.46 -0.46
N GLN A 185 16.46 -11.54 0.86
CA GLN A 185 16.71 -12.77 1.60
C GLN A 185 15.45 -13.18 2.35
N TYR A 186 15.00 -14.42 2.16
CA TYR A 186 13.85 -14.95 2.87
C TYR A 186 14.26 -15.69 4.15
N SER A 187 13.42 -15.55 5.16
CA SER A 187 13.43 -16.34 6.39
C SER A 187 12.04 -16.93 6.61
N VAL A 188 11.94 -17.97 7.44
CA VAL A 188 10.64 -18.52 7.84
C VAL A 188 10.49 -18.30 9.33
N ARG A 189 9.39 -17.64 9.70
CA ARG A 189 8.99 -17.54 11.11
C ARG A 189 7.95 -18.61 11.39
N ILE A 190 8.30 -19.57 12.23
CA ILE A 190 7.36 -20.55 12.75
C ILE A 190 6.65 -19.93 13.95
N ASN A 191 5.35 -19.69 13.83
CA ASN A 191 4.51 -19.25 14.93
C ASN A 191 3.95 -20.48 15.66
N THR A 192 4.58 -20.82 16.76
CA THR A 192 4.05 -21.77 17.74
C THR A 192 3.11 -21.03 18.69
N SER A 193 1.84 -20.86 18.28
CA SER A 193 0.81 -20.45 19.24
C SER A 193 0.56 -21.60 20.21
N HIS A 194 0.63 -21.34 21.52
CA HIS A 194 0.38 -22.31 22.60
C HIS A 194 -1.04 -22.94 22.53
N LYS A 195 -1.95 -22.37 21.72
CA LYS A 195 -3.34 -22.85 21.53
C LYS A 195 -3.65 -23.30 20.09
N ALA A 196 -2.74 -23.17 19.13
CA ALA A 196 -2.99 -23.59 17.75
C ALA A 196 -2.63 -25.07 17.58
N ARG A 197 -3.60 -25.89 17.14
CA ARG A 197 -3.41 -27.33 16.84
C ARG A 197 -2.37 -27.62 15.74
N LYS A 198 -1.95 -26.62 14.95
CA LYS A 198 -0.89 -26.73 13.95
C LYS A 198 -0.04 -25.44 13.95
N PRO A 199 1.30 -25.54 13.91
CA PRO A 199 2.17 -24.38 13.75
C PRO A 199 1.87 -23.69 12.42
N THR A 200 1.77 -22.36 12.44
CA THR A 200 1.65 -21.55 11.21
C THR A 200 3.02 -20.98 10.85
N SER A 201 3.41 -21.05 9.59
CA SER A 201 4.66 -20.46 9.09
C SER A 201 4.34 -19.19 8.32
N SER A 202 4.97 -18.08 8.68
CA SER A 202 4.98 -16.87 7.85
C SER A 202 6.32 -16.75 7.14
N ALA A 203 6.29 -16.56 5.82
CA ALA A 203 7.47 -16.33 5.01
C ALA A 203 7.83 -14.85 5.07
N MET A 204 9.09 -14.59 5.39
CA MET A 204 9.60 -13.32 5.86
C MET A 204 10.72 -12.86 4.96
N PHE A 205 10.91 -11.55 4.71
CA PHE A 205 12.04 -11.09 3.90
C PHE A 205 12.83 -9.93 4.51
N THR A 206 14.11 -9.83 4.11
CA THR A 206 14.99 -8.68 4.31
C THR A 206 15.54 -8.22 2.95
N VAL A 207 15.98 -6.97 2.87
CA VAL A 207 16.55 -6.37 1.64
C VAL A 207 17.99 -5.93 1.96
N PRO A 208 19.01 -6.77 1.72
CA PRO A 208 20.39 -6.47 2.13
C PRO A 208 21.02 -5.25 1.43
N ILE A 209 20.49 -4.87 0.27
CA ILE A 209 21.00 -3.72 -0.49
C ILE A 209 20.59 -2.36 0.10
N VAL A 210 19.74 -2.31 1.14
CA VAL A 210 19.30 -1.05 1.75
C VAL A 210 20.49 -0.31 2.35
N ARG A 211 20.66 0.94 1.92
CA ARG A 211 21.67 1.87 2.43
C ARG A 211 21.07 2.98 3.30
N SER A 212 21.89 3.46 4.23
CA SER A 212 21.65 4.64 5.06
C SER A 212 22.34 5.89 4.51
N ASP A 213 23.35 5.71 3.66
CA ASP A 213 24.28 6.71 3.16
C ASP A 213 24.75 6.35 1.74
N GLY A 214 25.17 7.34 0.96
CA GLY A 214 25.57 7.17 -0.43
C GLY A 214 25.15 8.34 -1.31
N GLU A 215 25.34 8.21 -2.63
CA GLU A 215 24.90 9.24 -3.57
C GLU A 215 23.37 9.18 -3.76
N VAL A 216 22.68 10.27 -3.47
CA VAL A 216 21.22 10.32 -3.56
C VAL A 216 20.79 10.33 -5.03
N ALA A 217 19.99 9.33 -5.43
CA ALA A 217 19.35 9.31 -6.74
C ALA A 217 18.09 10.20 -6.76
N PHE A 218 17.18 9.98 -5.80
CA PHE A 218 15.99 10.81 -5.61
C PHE A 218 15.33 10.53 -4.25
N ILE A 219 14.44 11.44 -3.84
CA ILE A 219 13.65 11.33 -2.61
C ILE A 219 12.17 11.15 -2.96
N ILE A 220 11.53 10.14 -2.40
CA ILE A 220 10.07 9.95 -2.48
C ILE A 220 9.46 10.52 -1.21
N GLY A 221 8.91 11.73 -1.30
CA GLY A 221 8.39 12.45 -0.14
C GLY A 221 7.11 11.84 0.46
N LYS A 222 6.18 11.37 -0.38
CA LYS A 222 4.92 10.74 0.03
C LYS A 222 4.68 9.49 -0.83
N PRO A 223 5.27 8.34 -0.48
CA PRO A 223 5.08 7.12 -1.25
C PRO A 223 3.60 6.69 -1.21
N ASP A 224 3.01 6.45 -2.38
CA ASP A 224 1.64 6.00 -2.53
C ASP A 224 1.55 4.84 -3.54
N GLU A 225 0.51 4.03 -3.45
CA GLU A 225 0.39 2.83 -4.29
C GLU A 225 0.37 3.11 -5.80
N ASP A 226 -0.11 4.28 -6.23
CA ASP A 226 -0.23 4.63 -7.66
C ASP A 226 1.11 5.13 -8.21
N SER A 227 1.91 5.86 -7.43
CA SER A 227 3.17 6.44 -7.92
C SER A 227 4.41 5.62 -7.64
N LEU A 228 4.38 4.67 -6.68
CA LEU A 228 5.58 4.02 -6.16
C LEU A 228 6.47 3.44 -7.27
N VAL A 229 5.95 2.47 -8.04
CA VAL A 229 6.74 1.83 -9.11
C VAL A 229 7.08 2.80 -10.26
N LEU A 230 6.30 3.87 -10.43
CA LEU A 230 6.54 4.85 -11.49
C LEU A 230 7.78 5.72 -11.24
N TYR A 231 8.29 5.79 -10.01
CA TYR A 231 9.60 6.39 -9.74
C TYR A 231 10.73 5.59 -10.40
N TYR A 232 10.65 4.26 -10.35
CA TYR A 232 11.62 3.40 -11.02
C TYR A 232 11.50 3.51 -12.55
N ASP A 233 10.28 3.50 -13.07
CA ASP A 233 10.05 3.65 -14.51
C ASP A 233 10.58 5.00 -15.02
N ARG A 234 10.38 6.07 -14.26
CA ARG A 234 10.97 7.39 -14.56
C ARG A 234 12.50 7.34 -14.55
N PHE A 235 13.11 6.67 -13.58
CA PHE A 235 14.56 6.49 -13.51
C PHE A 235 15.11 5.74 -14.73
N LYS A 236 14.37 4.74 -15.23
CA LYS A 236 14.67 3.99 -16.46
C LYS A 236 14.31 4.75 -17.75
N GLU A 237 13.89 6.00 -17.63
CA GLU A 237 13.50 6.89 -18.74
C GLU A 237 12.31 6.37 -19.56
N TYR A 238 11.39 5.63 -18.92
CA TYR A 238 10.20 5.17 -19.61
C TYR A 238 9.26 6.34 -19.97
N GLY A 239 8.86 6.39 -21.23
CA GLY A 239 7.84 7.29 -21.75
C GLY A 239 6.44 6.97 -21.23
N GLY A 240 5.48 7.85 -21.54
CA GLY A 240 4.09 7.72 -21.07
C GLY A 240 3.86 8.24 -19.65
N LEU A 241 4.89 8.76 -19.00
CA LEU A 241 4.81 9.37 -17.67
C LEU A 241 4.83 10.89 -17.75
N ILE A 242 4.15 11.55 -16.81
CA ILE A 242 4.27 12.99 -16.57
C ILE A 242 4.58 13.25 -15.10
N THR A 243 5.06 14.44 -14.80
CA THR A 243 5.22 14.95 -13.44
C THR A 243 3.96 15.69 -13.02
N CYS A 244 3.37 15.32 -11.88
CA CYS A 244 2.27 16.10 -11.34
C CYS A 244 2.75 17.51 -10.99
N ALA A 245 2.15 18.53 -11.59
CA ALA A 245 2.55 19.93 -11.38
C ALA A 245 2.34 20.44 -9.94
N HIS A 246 1.51 19.77 -9.14
CA HIS A 246 1.22 20.15 -7.76
C HIS A 246 2.11 19.42 -6.73
N CYS A 247 2.34 18.11 -6.88
CA CYS A 247 3.06 17.31 -5.88
C CYS A 247 4.37 16.69 -6.38
N GLY A 248 4.77 16.93 -7.63
CA GLY A 248 6.06 16.47 -8.19
C GLY A 248 6.16 14.96 -8.48
N LYS A 249 5.18 14.16 -8.05
CA LYS A 249 5.23 12.70 -8.22
C LYS A 249 5.00 12.26 -9.67
N PRO A 250 5.60 11.13 -10.10
CA PRO A 250 5.32 10.51 -11.38
C PRO A 250 3.90 9.97 -11.46
N VAL A 251 3.26 10.21 -12.60
CA VAL A 251 1.95 9.65 -12.91
C VAL A 251 1.89 9.20 -14.36
N LEU A 252 1.13 8.13 -14.61
CA LEU A 252 0.79 7.69 -15.96
C LEU A 252 -0.05 8.78 -16.66
N ARG A 253 0.34 9.10 -17.89
CA ARG A 253 -0.40 10.01 -18.75
C ARG A 253 -1.61 9.29 -19.35
N THR A 254 -2.80 9.63 -18.91
CA THR A 254 -4.08 9.13 -19.44
C THR A 254 -4.69 10.08 -20.47
N GLY A 255 -4.34 11.38 -20.42
CA GLY A 255 -4.88 12.39 -21.33
C GLY A 255 -3.86 13.43 -21.79
N ARG A 256 -4.11 14.04 -22.96
CA ARG A 256 -3.23 15.08 -23.51
C ARG A 256 -3.12 16.30 -22.58
N ARG A 257 -4.22 16.67 -21.91
CA ARG A 257 -4.35 17.83 -21.02
C ARG A 257 -4.08 17.52 -19.54
N GLN A 258 -3.73 16.28 -19.19
CA GLN A 258 -3.49 15.92 -17.79
C GLN A 258 -2.25 16.64 -17.25
N LYS A 259 -2.42 17.37 -16.15
CA LYS A 259 -1.34 18.08 -15.43
C LYS A 259 -1.12 17.58 -14.00
N TYR A 260 -2.13 16.90 -13.43
CA TYR A 260 -2.17 16.54 -12.03
C TYR A 260 -2.34 15.02 -11.84
N CYS A 261 -1.91 14.50 -10.69
CA CYS A 261 -2.30 13.17 -10.24
C CYS A 261 -3.78 13.15 -9.88
N SER A 262 -4.38 11.95 -9.81
CA SER A 262 -5.79 11.77 -9.42
C SER A 262 -6.12 12.48 -8.10
N ALA A 263 -5.30 12.28 -7.06
CA ALA A 263 -5.50 12.90 -5.75
C ALA A 263 -5.43 14.44 -5.78
N CYS A 264 -4.46 15.03 -6.48
CA CYS A 264 -4.36 16.49 -6.61
C CYS A 264 -5.47 17.06 -7.50
N ALA A 265 -5.86 16.35 -8.57
CA ALA A 265 -6.96 16.76 -9.42
C ALA A 265 -8.28 16.79 -8.63
N GLU A 266 -8.53 15.77 -7.82
CA GLU A 266 -9.70 15.70 -6.93
C GLU A 266 -9.68 16.83 -5.89
N ALA A 267 -8.55 17.06 -5.23
CA ALA A 267 -8.41 18.16 -4.26
C ALA A 267 -8.65 19.55 -4.87
N ILE A 268 -8.13 19.80 -6.08
CA ILE A 268 -8.31 21.07 -6.79
C ILE A 268 -9.76 21.22 -7.29
N ASN A 269 -10.38 20.15 -7.79
CA ASN A 269 -11.75 20.21 -8.29
C ASN A 269 -12.78 20.36 -7.18
N ASN A 270 -12.52 19.81 -6.00
CA ASN A 270 -13.40 19.86 -4.84
C ASN A 270 -13.09 21.03 -3.89
N HIS A 271 -12.26 21.99 -4.30
CA HIS A 271 -11.99 23.18 -3.50
C HIS A 271 -13.26 24.04 -3.36
N ALA A 272 -13.57 24.48 -2.14
CA ALA A 272 -14.83 25.14 -1.78
C ALA A 272 -15.16 26.37 -2.66
N GLU A 273 -14.15 27.08 -3.16
CA GLU A 273 -14.32 28.25 -4.03
C GLU A 273 -15.00 27.93 -5.37
N LYS A 274 -14.89 26.70 -5.90
CA LYS A 274 -15.60 26.28 -7.12
C LYS A 274 -17.08 26.00 -6.88
N ALA A 275 -17.44 25.55 -5.68
CA ALA A 275 -18.84 25.33 -5.29
C ALA A 275 -19.60 26.66 -5.20
N ASP A 276 -18.95 27.70 -4.65
CA ASP A 276 -19.50 29.06 -4.60
C ASP A 276 -19.64 29.73 -5.98
N LEU A 277 -18.70 29.45 -6.90
CA LEU A 277 -18.77 29.96 -8.28
C LEU A 277 -19.89 29.30 -9.09
N CYS A 278 -20.14 27.99 -8.92
CA CYS A 278 -21.31 27.35 -9.54
C CYS A 278 -22.61 27.89 -8.94
N ALA A 279 -22.71 28.04 -7.61
CA ALA A 279 -23.91 28.58 -6.96
C ALA A 279 -24.27 29.99 -7.45
N LYS A 280 -23.27 30.84 -7.72
CA LYS A 280 -23.47 32.21 -8.25
C LYS A 280 -23.82 32.30 -9.74
N ILE A 281 -23.62 31.22 -10.51
CA ILE A 281 -23.96 31.19 -11.94
C ILE A 281 -25.37 30.59 -12.17
N THR A 282 -25.86 29.78 -11.21
CA THR A 282 -27.22 29.21 -11.22
C THR A 282 -28.24 29.96 -10.35
N ALA A 283 -27.87 31.10 -9.77
CA ALA A 283 -28.77 32.03 -9.08
C ALA A 283 -28.96 33.28 -9.94
#